data_AF-A0A8T3BXS8-F1
#
_entry.id   AF-A0A8T3BXS8-F1
#
_cell.length_a   1.000
_cell.length_b   1.000
_cell.length_c   1.000
_cell.angle_alpha   90.00
_cell.angle_beta   90.00
_cell.angle_gamma   90.00
#
_symmetry.space_group_name_H-M   'P 1'
#
loop_
_entity.id
_entity.type
_entity.pdbx_description
1 polymer ?
#
loop_
_entity_poly.entity_id
_entity_poly.type
_entity_poly.pdbx_seq_one_letter_code
_entity_poly.pdbx_strand_id
1 'polypeptide(L)'
;MRDQTVFNRADEFVADRFIGEEGKRLLNYLYWSNGPETGNPTVENKQCAAKDHVVATACFMVAEIFRRYDDYECGDGMDFTKLEKATAAAAVVVAAAAAAAAAAAAAAAAAVE
;
A
#
# COMPACT_ATOMS: atom_id res chain seq x y z
N MET A 1 -7.04 -1.82 -14.67
CA MET A 1 -7.54 -1.58 -13.30
C MET A 1 -8.03 -0.13 -13.15
N ARG A 2 -8.77 0.39 -14.15
CA ARG A 2 -9.35 1.76 -14.16
C ARG A 2 -10.76 1.73 -14.77
N ASP A 3 -11.44 0.61 -14.64
CA ASP A 3 -12.82 0.49 -15.12
C ASP A 3 -13.75 1.31 -14.21
N GLN A 4 -14.46 2.27 -14.79
CA GLN A 4 -15.37 3.18 -14.06
C GLN A 4 -16.62 2.48 -13.50
N THR A 5 -16.95 1.28 -14.01
CA THR A 5 -18.03 0.45 -13.46
C THR A 5 -17.63 -0.24 -12.15
N VAL A 6 -16.32 -0.42 -11.93
CA VAL A 6 -15.75 -1.07 -10.75
C VAL A 6 -15.24 -0.04 -9.74
N PHE A 7 -14.53 0.99 -10.22
CA PHE A 7 -13.88 1.99 -9.38
C PHE A 7 -14.52 3.36 -9.53
N ASN A 8 -15.01 3.93 -8.42
CA ASN A 8 -15.34 5.36 -8.40
C ASN A 8 -14.07 6.20 -8.60
N ARG A 9 -14.14 7.29 -9.39
CA ARG A 9 -12.98 8.11 -9.77
C ARG A 9 -11.84 7.24 -10.32
N ALA A 10 -12.15 6.37 -11.28
CA ALA A 10 -11.23 5.32 -11.75
C ALA A 10 -9.93 5.86 -12.38
N ASP A 11 -9.98 7.09 -12.90
CA ASP A 11 -8.85 7.76 -13.54
C ASP A 11 -8.01 8.60 -12.56
N GLU A 12 -8.42 8.72 -11.30
CA GLU A 12 -7.70 9.43 -10.25
C GLU A 12 -6.88 8.48 -9.35
N PHE A 13 -5.71 8.95 -8.93
CA PHE A 13 -4.96 8.33 -7.85
C PHE A 13 -5.61 8.68 -6.50
N VAL A 14 -6.17 7.67 -5.83
CA VAL A 14 -6.86 7.81 -4.54
C VAL A 14 -6.09 6.96 -3.52
N ALA A 15 -5.31 7.62 -2.65
CA ALA A 15 -4.33 6.97 -1.78
C ALA A 15 -4.95 5.99 -0.76
N ASP A 16 -6.17 6.26 -0.32
CA ASP A 16 -6.91 5.50 0.69
C ASP A 16 -7.93 4.51 0.09
N ARG A 17 -7.94 4.33 -1.23
CA ARG A 17 -8.95 3.53 -1.97
C ARG A 17 -9.18 2.12 -1.40
N PHE A 18 -8.14 1.49 -0.88
CA PHE A 18 -8.17 0.09 -0.42
C PHE A 18 -8.23 -0.06 1.11
N ILE A 19 -8.46 1.03 1.85
CA ILE A 19 -8.61 1.00 3.32
C ILE A 19 -10.02 0.56 3.73
N GLY A 20 -10.12 -0.19 4.83
CA GLY A 20 -11.40 -0.68 5.38
C GLY A 20 -11.97 -1.89 4.65
N GLU A 21 -13.14 -2.38 5.07
CA GLU A 21 -13.75 -3.59 4.50
C GLU A 21 -14.14 -3.43 3.02
N GLU A 22 -14.79 -2.32 2.68
CA GLU A 22 -15.17 -2.01 1.29
C GLU A 22 -13.94 -1.90 0.38
N GLY A 23 -12.88 -1.22 0.85
CA GLY A 23 -11.62 -1.12 0.12
C GLY A 23 -10.97 -2.48 -0.12
N LYS A 24 -10.98 -3.36 0.88
CA LYS A 24 -10.46 -4.74 0.73
C LYS A 24 -11.24 -5.55 -0.31
N ARG A 25 -12.56 -5.37 -0.43
CA ARG A 25 -13.37 -6.04 -1.45
C ARG A 25 -12.93 -5.67 -2.87
N LEU A 26 -12.47 -4.43 -3.07
CA LEU A 26 -11.98 -3.95 -4.36
C LEU A 26 -10.66 -4.62 -4.82
N LEU A 27 -9.92 -5.27 -3.92
CA LEU A 27 -8.70 -6.02 -4.28
C LEU A 27 -8.96 -7.18 -5.23
N ASN A 28 -10.19 -7.71 -5.26
CA ASN A 28 -10.61 -8.72 -6.26
C ASN A 28 -10.48 -8.23 -7.71
N TYR A 29 -10.45 -6.91 -7.93
CA TYR A 29 -10.39 -6.28 -9.25
C TYR A 29 -9.01 -5.68 -9.58
N LEU A 30 -7.99 -6.02 -8.79
CA LEU A 30 -6.61 -5.63 -9.00
C LEU A 30 -5.85 -6.82 -9.65
N TYR A 31 -5.32 -6.62 -10.85
CA TYR A 31 -4.82 -7.69 -11.73
C TYR A 31 -3.35 -7.55 -12.15
N TRP A 32 -2.55 -6.75 -11.44
CA TRP A 32 -1.14 -6.51 -11.79
C TRP A 32 -0.32 -7.81 -11.87
N SER A 33 -0.67 -8.81 -11.05
CA SER A 33 0.01 -10.09 -10.96
C SER A 33 -0.46 -11.12 -11.99
N ASN A 34 -1.26 -10.74 -12.98
CA ASN A 34 -1.93 -11.67 -13.92
C ASN A 34 -2.95 -12.60 -13.23
N GLY A 35 -3.63 -12.09 -12.20
CA GLY A 35 -4.72 -12.71 -11.47
C GLY A 35 -5.28 -11.73 -10.42
N PRO A 36 -6.46 -11.98 -9.84
CA PRO A 36 -6.97 -11.16 -8.73
C PRO A 36 -5.94 -11.07 -7.60
N GLU A 37 -5.79 -9.90 -6.96
CA GLU A 37 -4.85 -9.74 -5.83
C GLU A 37 -5.20 -10.65 -4.65
N THR A 38 -6.49 -10.98 -4.49
CA THR A 38 -7.01 -11.95 -3.51
C THR A 38 -6.77 -13.41 -3.90
N GLY A 39 -6.36 -13.67 -5.15
CA GLY A 39 -5.98 -15.00 -5.63
C GLY A 39 -4.56 -15.37 -5.23
N ASN A 40 -4.24 -16.67 -5.31
CA ASN A 40 -2.90 -17.19 -5.01
C ASN A 40 -2.22 -17.75 -6.27
N PRO A 41 -0.92 -17.50 -6.47
CA PRO A 41 -0.16 -18.17 -7.51
C PRO A 41 -0.07 -19.67 -7.21
N THR A 42 -0.25 -20.49 -8.23
CA THR A 42 -0.18 -21.96 -8.13
C THR A 42 0.55 -22.51 -9.34
N VAL A 43 0.97 -23.78 -9.29
CA VAL A 43 1.58 -24.48 -10.44
C VAL A 43 0.59 -24.67 -11.61
N GLU A 44 -0.71 -24.55 -11.34
CA GLU A 44 -1.80 -24.76 -12.31
C GLU A 44 -2.24 -23.46 -12.98
N ASN A 45 -1.79 -22.29 -12.50
CA ASN A 45 -2.16 -21.00 -13.05
C ASN A 45 -0.94 -20.20 -13.53
N LYS A 46 -1.21 -19.02 -14.12
CA LYS A 46 -0.19 -18.13 -14.70
C LYS A 46 -0.06 -16.82 -13.91
N GLN A 47 -0.51 -16.80 -12.66
CA GLN A 47 -0.30 -15.65 -11.79
C GLN A 47 1.18 -15.54 -11.43
N CYS A 48 1.67 -14.32 -11.20
CA CYS A 48 3.05 -14.07 -10.81
C CYS A 48 3.42 -14.88 -9.57
N ALA A 49 4.39 -15.77 -9.69
CA ALA A 49 4.87 -16.61 -8.58
C ALA A 49 5.41 -15.79 -7.40
N ALA A 50 5.83 -14.55 -7.66
CA ALA A 50 6.38 -13.63 -6.66
C ALA A 50 5.36 -12.57 -6.18
N LYS A 51 4.04 -12.80 -6.34
CA LYS A 51 2.98 -11.85 -5.98
C LYS A 51 3.23 -11.20 -4.61
N ASP A 52 3.33 -12.01 -3.57
CA ASP A 52 3.48 -11.52 -2.19
C ASP A 52 4.84 -10.83 -1.96
N HIS A 53 5.90 -11.28 -2.63
CA HIS A 53 7.22 -10.65 -2.55
C HIS A 53 7.24 -9.25 -3.16
N VAL A 54 6.58 -9.06 -4.30
CA VAL A 54 6.50 -7.74 -4.96
C VAL A 54 5.71 -6.77 -4.09
N VAL A 55 4.55 -7.21 -3.56
CA VAL A 55 3.73 -6.37 -2.67
C VAL A 55 4.51 -5.98 -1.41
N ALA A 56 5.15 -6.95 -0.74
CA ALA A 56 5.96 -6.67 0.44
C ALA A 56 7.11 -5.70 0.13
N THR A 57 7.83 -5.90 -0.98
CA THR A 57 8.95 -5.03 -1.37
C THR A 57 8.47 -3.62 -1.71
N ALA A 58 7.33 -3.47 -2.38
CA ALA A 58 6.73 -2.16 -2.66
C ALA A 58 6.34 -1.43 -1.35
N CYS A 59 5.73 -2.13 -0.40
CA CYS A 59 5.43 -1.58 0.93
C CYS A 59 6.71 -1.15 1.66
N PHE A 60 7.77 -1.98 1.64
CA PHE A 60 9.05 -1.63 2.26
C PHE A 60 9.72 -0.44 1.58
N MET A 61 9.65 -0.33 0.26
CA MET A 61 10.19 0.82 -0.47
C MET A 61 9.52 2.12 -0.02
N VAL A 62 8.19 2.15 0.04
CA VAL A 62 7.42 3.32 0.51
C VAL A 62 7.72 3.62 1.98
N ALA A 63 7.76 2.60 2.83
CA ALA A 63 8.09 2.75 4.25
C ALA A 63 9.51 3.32 4.44
N GLU A 64 10.51 2.84 3.70
CA GLU A 64 11.88 3.35 3.78
C GLU A 64 12.04 4.77 3.26
N ILE A 65 11.26 5.17 2.24
CA ILE A 65 11.22 6.57 1.79
C ILE A 65 10.76 7.45 2.95
N PHE A 66 9.59 7.17 3.53
CA PHE A 66 9.03 7.99 4.62
C PHE A 66 9.74 7.82 5.97
N ARG A 67 10.49 6.73 6.17
CA ARG A 67 11.38 6.60 7.35
C ARG A 67 12.58 7.53 7.27
N ARG A 68 13.04 7.88 6.05
CA ARG A 68 14.27 8.65 5.81
C ARG A 68 14.00 10.10 5.44
N TYR A 69 12.82 10.42 4.92
CA TYR A 69 12.46 11.72 4.39
C TYR A 69 11.07 12.13 4.86
N ASP A 70 10.95 13.37 5.34
CA ASP A 70 9.66 13.96 5.72
C ASP A 70 8.90 14.46 4.48
N ASP A 71 9.64 14.94 3.47
CA ASP A 71 9.11 15.41 2.20
C ASP A 71 10.09 15.17 1.04
N TYR A 72 9.55 15.03 -0.18
CA TYR A 72 10.34 14.90 -1.40
C TYR A 72 9.58 15.39 -2.63
N GLU A 73 10.32 15.82 -3.66
CA GLU A 73 9.76 16.20 -4.96
C GLU A 73 10.45 15.39 -6.06
N CYS A 74 9.65 14.96 -7.03
CA CYS A 74 10.12 14.23 -8.22
C CYS A 74 9.80 15.01 -9.49
N GLY A 75 10.75 15.08 -10.41
CA GLY A 75 10.53 15.53 -11.78
C GLY A 75 9.88 14.46 -12.66
N ASP A 76 9.61 14.83 -13.91
CA ASP A 76 8.90 13.98 -14.88
C ASP A 76 9.66 12.69 -15.24
N GLY A 77 10.99 12.65 -15.03
CA GLY A 77 11.86 11.50 -15.26
C GLY A 77 12.05 10.56 -14.07
N MET A 78 11.28 10.75 -12.98
CA MET A 78 11.53 10.14 -11.66
C MET A 78 12.82 10.62 -10.98
N ASP A 79 13.33 11.78 -11.40
CA ASP A 79 14.50 12.43 -10.80
C ASP A 79 14.08 13.11 -9.48
N PHE A 80 14.79 12.87 -8.38
CA PHE A 80 14.55 13.62 -7.15
C PHE A 80 15.09 15.05 -7.29
N THR A 81 14.20 16.04 -7.24
CA THR A 81 14.56 17.47 -7.25
C THR A 81 14.68 18.04 -5.83
N LYS A 82 14.01 17.41 -4.87
CA LYS A 82 14.08 17.74 -3.43
C LYS A 82 14.01 16.47 -2.59
N LEU A 83 14.82 16.42 -1.52
CA LEU A 83 14.79 15.37 -0.50
C LEU A 83 15.00 16.01 0.89
N GLU A 84 13.93 16.16 1.65
CA GLU A 84 13.97 16.68 3.02
C GLU A 84 14.16 15.54 4.00
N LYS A 85 15.30 15.49 4.69
CA LYS A 85 15.61 14.41 5.63
C LYS A 85 14.67 14.43 6.82
N ALA A 86 14.24 13.24 7.24
CA ALA A 86 13.42 13.07 8.43
C ALA A 86 14.13 13.67 9.64
N THR A 87 13.44 14.59 10.33
CA THR A 87 13.91 15.14 11.59
C THR A 87 13.60 14.17 12.73
N ALA A 88 14.37 14.21 13.82
CA ALA A 88 14.20 13.29 14.95
C ALA A 88 12.78 13.32 15.58
N ALA A 89 12.00 14.38 15.34
CA ALA A 89 10.62 14.50 15.76
C ALA A 89 9.65 13.61 14.93
N ALA A 90 9.88 13.47 13.62
CA ALA A 90 9.02 12.66 12.74
C ALA A 90 9.14 11.15 13.04
N ALA A 91 10.32 10.68 13.43
CA ALA A 91 10.52 9.28 13.87
C ALA A 91 9.64 8.91 15.08
N VAL A 92 9.40 9.86 15.99
CA VAL A 92 8.52 9.66 17.16
C VAL A 92 7.05 9.60 16.74
N VAL A 93 6.64 10.43 15.76
CA VAL A 93 5.26 10.45 15.25
C VAL A 93 4.96 9.19 14.43
N VAL A 94 5.90 8.72 13.60
CA VAL A 94 5.76 7.46 12.85
C VAL A 94 5.71 6.26 13.80
N ALA A 95 6.55 6.23 14.84
CA ALA A 95 6.48 5.20 15.86
C ALA A 95 5.13 5.21 16.60
N ALA A 96 4.59 6.39 16.92
CA ALA A 96 3.28 6.53 17.55
C ALA A 96 2.13 6.11 16.62
N ALA A 97 2.19 6.47 15.33
CA ALA A 97 1.18 6.09 14.33
C ALA A 97 1.21 4.58 14.03
N ALA A 98 2.40 3.98 13.95
CA ALA A 98 2.56 2.53 13.81
C ALA A 98 2.03 1.79 15.05
N ALA A 99 2.31 2.29 16.25
CA ALA A 99 1.75 1.75 17.48
C ALA A 99 0.21 1.87 17.53
N ALA A 100 -0.35 2.99 17.06
CA ALA A 100 -1.80 3.17 16.96
C ALA A 100 -2.43 2.24 15.93
N ALA A 101 -1.80 2.05 14.77
CA ALA A 101 -2.27 1.10 13.75
C ALA A 101 -2.20 -0.35 14.24
N ALA A 102 -1.12 -0.73 14.94
CA ALA A 102 -1.00 -2.05 15.57
C ALA A 102 -2.05 -2.26 16.67
N ALA A 103 -2.31 -1.24 17.49
CA ALA A 103 -3.36 -1.28 18.51
C ALA A 103 -4.76 -1.41 17.89
N ALA A 104 -5.04 -0.70 16.79
CA ALA A 104 -6.29 -0.81 16.06
C ALA A 104 -6.46 -2.20 15.42
N ALA A 105 -5.39 -2.78 14.87
CA ALA A 105 -5.40 -4.14 14.34
C ALA A 105 -5.64 -5.19 15.44
N ALA A 106 -5.02 -5.02 16.62
CA ALA A 106 -5.22 -5.91 17.77
C ALA A 106 -6.65 -5.80 18.34
N ALA A 107 -7.21 -4.59 18.41
CA ALA A 107 -8.60 -4.37 18.83
C ALA A 107 -9.61 -4.98 17.84
N ALA A 108 -9.33 -4.89 16.53
CA ALA A 108 -10.15 -5.54 15.50
C ALA A 108 -10.09 -7.07 15.59
N ALA A 109 -8.96 -7.66 15.98
CA ALA A 109 -8.83 -9.10 16.19
C ALA A 109 -9.60 -9.58 17.43
N ALA A 110 -9.64 -8.78 18.51
CA ALA A 110 -10.36 -9.12 19.74
C ALA A 110 -11.90 -8.99 19.62
N ALA A 111 -12.42 -8.28 18.62
CA ALA A 111 -13.85 -8.12 18.37
C ALA A 111 -14.46 -9.25 17.52
N VAL A 112 -13.66 -10.26 17.15
CA VAL A 112 -14.06 -11.42 16.34
C VAL A 112 -14.18 -12.71 17.19
N GLU A 113 -13.89 -12.65 18.50
CA GLU A 113 -14.26 -13.69 19.48
C GLU A 113 -15.62 -13.44 20.14
#